data_AF-A0A9N9J1N0-F1
#
_entry.id   AF-A0A9N9J1N0-F1
#
_cell.length_a   1.000
_cell.length_b   1.000
_cell.length_c   1.000
_cell.angle_alpha   90.00
_cell.angle_beta   90.00
_cell.angle_gamma   90.00
#
_symmetry.space_group_name_H-M   'P 1'
#
loop_
_entity.id
_entity.type
_entity.pdbx_description
1 polymer ?
#
loop_
_entity_poly.entity_id
_entity_poly.type
_entity_poly.pdbx_seq_one_letter_code
_entity_poly.pdbx_strand_id
1 'polypeptide(L)'
;MSEKENKVCRKELSQDQRSQIIGAYLCGVSPLTIAKTFGYAKSTVYDTVKRYKETGSKHPSKRPGPQKILSECDERILSRIANKNRKTPLT
;
A
#
# COMPACT_ATOMS: atom_id res chain seq x y z
N MET A 1 26.09 5.97 24.17
CA MET A 1 25.43 6.50 22.95
C MET A 1 25.30 5.35 21.99
N SER A 2 24.15 4.68 21.95
CA SER A 2 23.99 3.41 21.23
C SER A 2 23.83 3.68 19.72
N GLU A 3 24.87 3.34 18.97
CA GLU A 3 24.87 3.27 17.52
C GLU A 3 23.89 2.16 17.11
N LYS A 4 22.75 2.52 16.52
CA LYS A 4 21.82 1.53 16.00
C LYS A 4 22.33 1.06 14.64
N GLU A 5 22.58 -0.24 14.54
CA GLU A 5 22.95 -0.93 13.31
C GLU A 5 22.05 -0.53 12.14
N ASN A 6 22.68 -0.02 11.08
CA ASN A 6 22.01 0.35 9.84
C ASN A 6 21.80 -0.90 8.96
N LYS A 7 20.89 -1.79 9.39
CA LYS A 7 20.40 -2.87 8.54
C LYS A 7 19.48 -2.27 7.47
N VAL A 8 19.96 -2.14 6.24
CA VAL A 8 19.17 -1.65 5.10
C VAL A 8 18.16 -2.72 4.67
N CYS A 9 17.13 -2.91 5.49
CA CYS A 9 15.90 -3.56 5.06
C CYS A 9 15.04 -2.46 4.42
N ARG A 10 14.52 -2.70 3.21
CA ARG A 10 13.57 -1.78 2.57
C ARG A 10 12.28 -1.75 3.40
N LYS A 11 12.24 -0.88 4.40
CA LYS A 11 11.14 -0.74 5.34
C LYS A 11 10.23 0.38 4.87
N GLU A 12 8.97 0.03 4.66
CA GLU A 12 7.92 1.00 4.42
C GLU A 12 7.75 1.93 5.62
N LEU A 13 7.43 3.20 5.36
CA LEU A 13 7.03 4.13 6.42
C LEU A 13 5.80 3.60 7.15
N SER A 14 5.77 3.74 8.48
CA SER A 14 4.57 3.44 9.26
C SER A 14 3.43 4.41 8.91
N GLN A 15 2.21 4.04 9.28
CA GLN A 15 1.03 4.88 9.11
C GLN A 15 1.21 6.26 9.77
N ASP A 16 1.77 6.29 10.98
CA ASP A 16 1.99 7.52 11.74
C ASP A 16 3.05 8.40 11.08
N GLN A 17 4.15 7.81 10.61
CA GLN A 17 5.22 8.54 9.91
C GLN A 17 4.71 9.20 8.64
N ARG A 18 3.90 8.49 7.85
CA ARG A 18 3.24 9.07 6.66
C ARG A 18 2.31 10.22 7.05
N SER A 19 1.53 10.04 8.12
CA SER A 19 0.60 11.07 8.60
C SER A 19 1.33 12.32 9.11
N GLN A 20 2.48 12.17 9.78
CA GLN A 20 3.34 13.27 10.22
C GLN A 20 3.89 14.06 9.03
N ILE A 21 4.41 13.36 8.00
CA ILE A 21 4.92 14.00 6.78
C ILE A 21 3.80 14.82 6.11
N ILE A 22 2.62 14.23 5.92
CA ILE A 22 1.51 14.94 5.26
C ILE A 22 0.97 16.07 6.14
N GLY A 23 0.88 15.88 7.46
CA GLY A 23 0.49 16.94 8.39
C GLY A 23 1.41 18.16 8.30
N ALA A 24 2.73 17.94 8.35
CA ALA A 24 3.71 19.02 8.20
C ALA A 24 3.63 19.71 6.83
N TYR A 25 3.39 18.93 5.76
CA TYR A 25 3.18 19.48 4.42
C TYR A 25 1.94 20.37 4.34
N LEU A 26 0.82 19.95 4.96
CA LEU A 26 -0.41 20.75 5.02
C LEU A 26 -0.25 22.03 5.83
N CYS A 27 0.64 22.05 6.82
CA CYS A 27 1.05 23.27 7.53
C CYS A 27 1.96 24.19 6.70
N GLY A 28 2.27 23.86 5.44
CA GLY A 28 3.08 24.67 4.54
C GLY A 28 4.59 24.45 4.66
N VAL A 29 5.05 23.44 5.42
CA VAL A 29 6.47 23.15 5.58
C VAL A 29 7.04 22.50 4.31
N SER A 30 8.23 22.94 3.90
CA SER A 30 8.88 22.38 2.70
C SER A 30 9.26 20.90 2.89
N PRO A 31 9.13 20.04 1.85
CA PRO A 31 9.53 18.63 1.92
C PRO A 31 10.99 18.42 2.35
N LEU A 32 11.88 19.33 1.96
CA LEU A 32 13.29 19.28 2.35
C LEU A 32 13.47 19.53 3.86
N THR A 33 12.73 20.49 4.41
CA THR A 33 12.74 20.75 5.86
C THR A 33 12.18 19.55 6.62
N ILE A 34 11.07 18.97 6.16
CA ILE A 34 10.45 17.77 6.74
C ILE A 34 11.45 16.60 6.78
N ALA A 35 12.17 16.35 5.68
CA ALA A 35 13.18 15.30 5.63
C ALA A 35 14.29 15.51 6.68
N LYS A 36 14.77 16.75 6.84
CA LYS A 36 15.80 17.09 7.84
C LYS A 36 15.28 16.98 9.28
N THR A 37 14.08 17.47 9.55
CA THR A 37 13.52 17.50 10.91
C THR A 37 13.19 16.11 11.44
N PHE A 38 12.63 15.24 10.60
CA PHE A 38 12.24 13.88 11.00
C PHE A 38 13.29 12.80 10.69
N GLY A 39 14.39 13.16 10.02
CA GLY A 39 15.46 12.24 9.67
C GLY A 39 15.08 11.22 8.59
N TYR A 40 14.14 11.54 7.71
CA TYR A 40 13.73 10.67 6.60
C TYR A 40 14.57 10.92 5.35
N ALA A 41 14.69 9.89 4.50
CA ALA A 41 15.29 10.05 3.18
C ALA A 41 14.47 11.04 2.34
N LYS A 42 15.16 11.97 1.67
CA LYS A 42 14.54 13.03 0.87
C LYS A 42 13.57 12.45 -0.17
N SER A 43 14.02 11.44 -0.92
CA SER A 43 13.21 10.75 -1.93
C SER A 43 11.89 10.24 -1.36
N THR A 44 11.94 9.58 -0.20
CA THR A 44 10.73 9.06 0.46
C THR A 44 9.73 10.17 0.81
N VAL A 45 10.22 11.32 1.32
CA VAL A 45 9.35 12.45 1.62
C VAL A 45 8.74 13.03 0.34
N TYR A 46 9.56 13.23 -0.70
CA TYR A 46 9.08 13.72 -2.00
C TYR A 46 8.04 12.78 -2.63
N ASP A 47 8.29 11.47 -2.62
CA ASP A 47 7.35 10.47 -3.17
C ASP A 47 6.04 10.43 -2.38
N THR A 48 6.11 10.57 -1.05
CA THR A 48 4.93 10.62 -0.18
C THR A 48 4.08 11.86 -0.46
N VAL A 49 4.71 13.03 -0.57
CA VAL A 49 4.03 14.30 -0.89
C VAL A 49 3.47 14.28 -2.32
N LYS A 50 4.23 13.75 -3.29
CA LYS A 50 3.79 13.61 -4.68
C LYS A 50 2.55 12.73 -4.78
N ARG A 51 2.57 11.55 -4.16
CA ARG A 51 1.41 10.65 -4.09
C ARG A 51 0.20 11.32 -3.45
N TYR A 52 0.40 12.09 -2.37
CA TYR A 52 -0.68 12.82 -1.72
C TYR A 52 -1.30 13.86 -2.65
N LYS A 53 -0.51 14.58 -3.45
CA LYS A 53 -1.05 15.52 -4.45
C LYS A 53 -1.88 14.82 -5.53
N GLU A 54 -1.47 13.63 -5.94
CA GLU A 54 -2.14 12.87 -7.01
C GLU A 54 -3.43 12.18 -6.53
N THR A 55 -3.41 11.57 -5.34
CA THR A 55 -4.52 10.75 -4.84
C THR A 55 -5.36 11.44 -3.76
N GLY A 56 -4.84 12.48 -3.09
CA GLY A 56 -5.44 13.09 -1.90
C GLY A 56 -5.41 12.22 -0.64
N SER A 57 -4.92 10.98 -0.74
CA SER A 57 -4.84 10.04 0.37
C SER A 57 -3.48 10.10 1.08
N LYS A 58 -3.50 10.09 2.42
CA LYS A 58 -2.29 9.97 3.26
C LYS A 58 -1.65 8.58 3.18
N HIS A 59 -2.41 7.59 2.74
CA HIS A 59 -1.99 6.19 2.73
C HIS A 59 -1.98 5.64 1.30
N PRO A 60 -0.95 4.84 0.93
CA PRO A 60 -0.96 4.14 -0.35
C PRO A 60 -2.19 3.24 -0.46
N SER A 61 -2.75 3.17 -1.66
CA SER A 61 -3.72 2.13 -1.98
C SER A 61 -3.06 0.75 -1.88
N LYS A 62 -3.86 -0.27 -1.61
CA LYS A 62 -3.42 -1.65 -1.71
C LYS A 62 -2.96 -1.90 -3.15
N ARG A 63 -1.79 -2.50 -3.31
CA ARG A 63 -1.29 -2.88 -4.65
C ARG A 63 -2.36 -3.74 -5.32
N PRO A 64 -2.77 -3.43 -6.56
CA PRO A 64 -3.72 -4.27 -7.27
C PRO A 64 -3.14 -5.68 -7.35
N GLY A 65 -3.99 -6.66 -7.00
CA GLY A 65 -3.65 -8.05 -7.13
C GLY A 65 -3.62 -8.47 -8.61
N PRO A 66 -3.18 -9.71 -8.89
CA PRO A 66 -3.37 -10.28 -10.21
C PRO A 66 -4.86 -10.28 -10.57
N GLN A 67 -5.15 -10.03 -11.84
CA GLN A 67 -6.52 -10.17 -12.35
C GLN A 67 -6.95 -11.64 -12.28
N LYS A 68 -8.22 -11.87 -11.95
CA LYS A 68 -8.78 -13.22 -11.98
C LYS A 68 -8.80 -13.72 -13.44
N ILE A 69 -8.42 -14.98 -13.62
CA ILE A 69 -8.50 -15.65 -14.93
C ILE A 69 -9.96 -15.88 -15.33
N LEU A 70 -10.80 -16.22 -14.36
CA LEU A 70 -12.22 -16.45 -14.56
C LEU A 70 -12.99 -15.14 -14.42
N SER A 71 -13.92 -14.91 -15.35
CA SER A 71 -14.92 -13.86 -15.17
C SER A 71 -15.92 -14.27 -14.08
N GLU A 72 -16.68 -13.31 -13.57
CA GLU A 72 -17.74 -13.60 -12.60
C GLU A 72 -18.79 -14.57 -13.17
N CYS A 73 -19.05 -14.50 -14.48
CA CYS A 73 -19.94 -15.43 -15.17
C CYS A 73 -19.39 -16.86 -15.15
N ASP A 74 -18.10 -17.03 -15.42
CA ASP A 74 -17.44 -18.35 -15.42
C ASP A 74 -17.44 -18.94 -14.02
N GLU A 75 -17.16 -18.14 -12.99
CA GLU A 75 -17.21 -18.56 -11.59
C GLU A 75 -18.62 -19.07 -11.22
N ARG A 76 -19.68 -18.40 -11.68
CA ARG A 76 -21.07 -18.84 -11.43
C ARG A 76 -21.40 -20.14 -12.16
N ILE A 77 -20.98 -20.27 -13.43
CA ILE A 77 -21.22 -21.48 -14.23
C ILE A 77 -20.49 -22.67 -13.59
N LEU A 78 -19.21 -22.49 -13.25
CA LEU A 78 -18.40 -23.50 -12.56
C LEU A 78 -19.05 -23.92 -11.24
N SER A 79 -19.51 -22.94 -10.45
CA SER A 79 -20.21 -23.19 -9.18
C SER A 79 -21.51 -23.99 -9.38
N ARG A 80 -22.27 -23.72 -10.44
CA ARG A 80 -23.49 -24.49 -10.77
C ARG A 80 -23.16 -25.92 -11.18
N ILE A 81 -22.15 -26.11 -12.02
CA ILE A 81 -21.70 -27.45 -12.46
C ILE A 81 -21.24 -28.27 -11.24
N ALA A 82 -20.38 -27.69 -10.40
CA ALA A 82 -19.89 -28.33 -9.18
C ALA A 82 -21.03 -28.72 -8.23
N ASN A 83 -22.00 -27.82 -8.01
CA ASN A 83 -23.14 -28.10 -7.13
C ASN A 83 -24.15 -29.09 -7.70
N LYS A 84 -24.30 -29.14 -9.03
CA LYS A 84 -25.21 -30.08 -9.70
C LYS A 84 -24.81 -31.54 -9.46
N ASN A 85 -23.50 -31.80 -9.42
CA ASN A 85 -22.95 -33.14 -9.22
C ASN A 85 -22.56 -33.43 -7.75
N ARG A 86 -23.01 -32.62 -6.79
CA ARG A 86 -22.57 -32.72 -5.38
C ARG A 86 -22.97 -34.04 -4.70
N LYS A 87 -24.04 -34.68 -5.16
CA LYS A 87 -24.58 -35.92 -4.59
C LYS A 87 -24.46 -37.14 -5.50
N THR A 88 -23.84 -36.99 -6.67
CA THR A 88 -23.62 -38.12 -7.58
C THR A 88 -22.34 -38.84 -7.16
N PRO A 89 -22.39 -40.15 -6.85
CA PRO A 89 -21.19 -40.92 -6.57
C PRO A 89 -20.33 -40.99 -7.84
N LEU A 90 -19.01 -40.97 -7.66
CA LEU A 90 -18.07 -41.22 -8.74
C LEU A 90 -18.13 -42.71 -9.06
N THR A 91 -18.98 -43.08 -10.02
CA THR A 91 -19.07 -44.45 -10.56
C THR A 91 -17.90 -44.77 -11.47
#